data_AF-A0A2E9CGC8-F1
#
_entry.id   AF-A0A2E9CGC8-F1
#
_cell.length_a   1.000
_cell.length_b   1.000
_cell.length_c   1.000
_cell.angle_alpha   90.00
_cell.angle_beta   90.00
_cell.angle_gamma   90.00
#
_symmetry.space_group_name_H-M   'P 1'
#
loop_
_entity.id
_entity.type
_entity.pdbx_description
1 polymer ?
#
loop_
_entity_poly.entity_id
_entity_poly.type
_entity_poly.pdbx_seq_one_letter_code
_entity_poly.pdbx_strand_id
1 'polypeptide(L)'
;KLYNKWLEELGMDSGKAIYGEAPIKKAFSLSAIDTLLFSEAIEKLHVKIQCSSCNKEFLEASKPEDVVVLQDKISKTPCPKCSKEETLSIISKEHLIDEFMTLAKDTGAEIEIIGVGHEDGQTLMKTFGGLAAILRFPVDW
;
A
#
# COMPACT_ATOMS: atom_id res chain seq x y z
N LYS A 1 18.61 -13.50 -6.91
CA LYS A 1 17.21 -13.08 -7.09
C LYS A 1 16.91 -11.95 -6.11
N LEU A 2 16.11 -10.94 -6.46
CA LEU A 2 15.84 -9.77 -5.61
C LEU A 2 15.29 -10.12 -4.22
N TYR A 3 14.39 -11.11 -4.14
CA TYR A 3 13.86 -11.62 -2.87
C TYR A 3 14.97 -12.08 -1.90
N ASN A 4 15.92 -12.89 -2.37
CA ASN A 4 17.03 -13.36 -1.53
C ASN A 4 17.92 -12.21 -1.07
N LYS A 5 18.22 -11.24 -1.95
CA LYS A 5 19.00 -10.05 -1.59
C LYS A 5 18.30 -9.26 -0.49
N TRP A 6 16.98 -9.07 -0.61
CA TRP A 6 16.18 -8.39 0.42
C TRP A 6 16.19 -9.17 1.74
N LEU A 7 16.05 -10.50 1.73
CA LEU A 7 16.13 -11.33 2.94
C LEU A 7 17.50 -11.28 3.61
N GLU A 8 18.58 -11.29 2.82
CA GLU A 8 19.95 -11.15 3.33
C GLU A 8 20.14 -9.81 4.05
N GLU A 9 19.73 -8.71 3.42
CA GLU A 9 19.78 -7.37 4.02
C GLU A 9 18.93 -7.29 5.30
N LEU A 10 17.77 -7.94 5.32
CA LEU A 10 16.91 -8.03 6.51
C LEU A 10 17.59 -8.81 7.64
N GLY A 11 18.25 -9.92 7.35
CA GLY A 11 18.93 -10.75 8.34
C GLY A 11 20.25 -10.17 8.85
N MET A 12 20.87 -9.24 8.12
CA MET A 12 22.09 -8.55 8.53
C MET A 12 21.83 -7.33 9.44
N ASP A 13 20.56 -6.97 9.68
CA ASP A 13 20.17 -5.74 10.36
C ASP A 13 20.85 -4.49 9.76
N SER A 14 21.04 -4.48 8.43
CA SER A 14 21.78 -3.41 7.74
C SER A 14 21.03 -2.06 7.73
N GLY A 15 19.76 -2.07 8.13
CA GLY A 15 18.83 -0.95 8.01
C GLY A 15 18.35 -0.68 6.58
N LYS A 16 18.75 -1.50 5.59
CA LYS A 16 18.41 -1.32 4.17
C LYS A 16 17.28 -2.21 3.66
N ALA A 17 16.68 -3.03 4.51
CA ALA A 17 15.52 -3.84 4.14
C ALA A 17 14.32 -3.47 5.02
N ILE A 18 13.18 -3.26 4.37
CA ILE A 18 11.90 -3.01 5.04
C ILE A 18 10.79 -3.83 4.41
N TYR A 19 9.68 -3.95 5.14
CA TYR A 19 8.44 -4.55 4.66
C TYR A 19 7.21 -3.87 5.26
N GLY A 20 6.07 -4.05 4.61
CA GLY A 20 4.80 -3.45 4.99
C GLY A 20 4.59 -2.04 4.44
N GLU A 21 3.31 -1.68 4.27
CA GLU A 21 2.92 -0.47 3.54
C GLU A 21 3.36 0.82 4.23
N ALA A 22 3.20 0.94 5.55
CA ALA A 22 3.49 2.19 6.26
C ALA A 22 4.99 2.55 6.22
N PRO A 23 5.94 1.63 6.51
CA PRO A 23 7.36 1.88 6.30
C PRO A 23 7.70 2.24 4.85
N ILE A 24 7.12 1.53 3.88
CA ILE A 24 7.36 1.77 2.44
C ILE A 24 6.89 3.17 2.03
N LYS A 25 5.71 3.62 2.47
CA LYS A 25 5.22 4.97 2.20
C LYS A 25 6.14 6.05 2.79
N LYS A 26 6.65 5.85 4.01
CA LYS A 26 7.65 6.74 4.62
C LYS A 26 8.99 6.69 3.87
N ALA A 27 9.43 5.54 3.37
CA ALA A 27 10.63 5.45 2.56
C ALA A 27 10.49 6.16 1.19
N PHE A 28 9.31 6.09 0.56
CA PHE A 28 9.03 6.84 -0.66
C PHE A 28 9.11 8.36 -0.42
N SER A 29 8.57 8.88 0.69
CA SER A 29 8.65 10.32 0.98
C SER A 29 10.08 10.82 1.24
N LEU A 30 11.01 9.91 1.55
CA LEU A 30 12.43 10.18 1.72
C LEU A 30 13.25 9.87 0.46
N SER A 31 12.63 9.41 -0.64
CA SER A 31 13.29 8.90 -1.84
C SER A 31 14.36 7.83 -1.53
N ALA A 32 14.13 7.05 -0.48
CA ALA A 32 15.09 6.10 0.06
C ALA A 32 15.00 4.71 -0.60
N ILE A 33 13.93 4.41 -1.31
CA ILE A 33 13.73 3.10 -1.94
C ILE A 33 14.61 2.98 -3.19
N ASP A 34 15.36 1.88 -3.26
CA ASP A 34 16.07 1.42 -4.46
C ASP A 34 15.12 0.57 -5.31
N THR A 35 14.63 -0.53 -4.74
CA THR A 35 13.69 -1.45 -5.37
C THR A 35 12.56 -1.82 -4.42
N LEU A 36 11.32 -1.65 -4.86
CA LEU A 36 10.13 -2.17 -4.22
C LEU A 36 9.83 -3.57 -4.77
N LEU A 37 9.63 -4.55 -3.90
CA LEU A 37 9.13 -5.88 -4.21
C LEU A 37 7.64 -5.91 -3.90
N PHE A 38 6.82 -6.10 -4.92
CA PHE A 38 5.36 -6.09 -4.83
C PHE A 38 4.79 -7.46 -5.24
N SER A 39 4.11 -8.14 -4.32
CA SER A 39 3.44 -9.40 -4.62
C SER A 39 2.27 -9.19 -5.58
N GLU A 40 2.20 -9.98 -6.65
CA GLU A 40 1.08 -9.94 -7.60
C GLU A 40 -0.26 -10.29 -6.95
N ALA A 41 -0.25 -10.98 -5.80
CA ALA A 41 -1.44 -11.38 -5.06
C ALA A 41 -2.04 -10.25 -4.19
N ILE A 42 -1.45 -9.04 -4.20
CA ILE A 42 -2.05 -7.88 -3.51
C ILE A 42 -3.19 -7.32 -4.35
N GLU A 43 -4.41 -7.61 -3.93
CA GLU A 43 -5.63 -7.02 -4.46
C GLU A 43 -6.14 -5.92 -3.52
N LYS A 44 -5.41 -4.80 -3.46
CA LYS A 44 -5.74 -3.68 -2.56
C LYS A 44 -6.07 -2.41 -3.34
N LEU A 45 -7.20 -1.81 -2.99
CA LEU A 45 -7.63 -0.49 -3.41
C LEU A 45 -7.55 0.50 -2.25
N HIS A 46 -7.09 1.71 -2.53
CA HIS A 46 -7.38 2.87 -1.72
C HIS A 46 -8.63 3.57 -2.24
N VAL A 47 -9.65 3.59 -1.41
CA VAL A 47 -10.96 4.16 -1.69
C VAL A 47 -11.05 5.49 -0.97
N LYS A 48 -11.18 6.57 -1.74
CA LYS A 48 -11.39 7.92 -1.20
C LYS A 48 -12.88 8.17 -1.05
N ILE A 49 -13.30 8.45 0.18
CA ILE A 49 -14.68 8.75 0.55
C ILE A 49 -14.75 10.22 0.94
N GLN A 50 -15.78 10.93 0.48
CA GLN A 50 -15.99 12.34 0.80
C GLN A 50 -17.38 12.56 1.41
N CYS A 51 -17.45 13.43 2.43
CA CYS A 51 -18.71 13.93 2.95
C CYS A 51 -19.17 15.16 2.17
N SER A 52 -20.33 15.09 1.50
CA SER A 52 -20.92 16.22 0.77
C SER A 52 -21.32 17.40 1.65
N SER A 53 -21.50 17.18 2.96
CA SER A 53 -21.93 18.22 3.90
C SER A 53 -20.80 19.02 4.54
N CYS A 54 -19.61 18.45 4.71
CA CYS A 54 -18.48 19.13 5.35
C CYS A 54 -17.16 19.04 4.56
N ASN A 55 -17.21 18.45 3.35
CA ASN A 55 -16.08 18.26 2.43
C ASN A 55 -14.89 17.47 3.02
N LYS A 56 -15.11 16.74 4.13
CA LYS A 56 -14.05 15.92 4.71
C LYS A 56 -13.85 14.67 3.87
N GLU A 57 -12.59 14.42 3.52
CA GLU A 57 -12.14 13.19 2.89
C GLU A 57 -11.64 12.17 3.93
N PHE A 58 -11.93 10.91 3.65
CA PHE A 58 -11.49 9.72 4.37
C PHE A 58 -10.88 8.75 3.36
N LEU A 59 -9.85 8.02 3.78
CA LEU A 59 -9.20 7.00 2.97
C LEU A 59 -9.45 5.65 3.63
N GLU A 60 -10.00 4.70 2.87
CA GLU A 60 -10.25 3.34 3.33
C GLU A 60 -9.57 2.34 2.41
N ALA A 61 -9.02 1.28 2.97
CA ALA A 61 -8.47 0.17 2.22
C ALA A 61 -9.56 -0.87 1.98
N SER A 62 -9.71 -1.34 0.74
CA SER A 62 -10.69 -2.36 0.36
C SER A 62 -10.10 -3.29 -0.68
N LYS A 63 -10.60 -4.52 -0.77
CA LYS A 63 -10.43 -5.32 -1.99
C LYS A 63 -11.38 -4.82 -3.08
N PRO A 64 -11.09 -5.08 -4.37
CA PRO A 64 -12.02 -4.78 -5.47
C PRO A 64 -13.41 -5.38 -5.30
N GLU A 65 -13.49 -6.64 -4.84
CA GLU A 65 -14.74 -7.36 -4.60
C GLU A 65 -15.60 -6.75 -3.47
N ASP A 66 -14.96 -6.16 -2.46
CA ASP A 66 -15.63 -5.61 -1.28
C ASP A 66 -16.16 -4.18 -1.46
N VAL A 67 -15.83 -3.52 -2.58
CA VAL A 67 -16.19 -2.10 -2.80
C VAL A 67 -17.70 -1.87 -2.78
N VAL A 68 -18.49 -2.82 -3.27
CA VAL A 68 -19.96 -2.73 -3.26
C VAL A 68 -20.49 -2.77 -1.82
N VAL A 69 -19.92 -3.63 -0.98
CA VAL A 69 -20.26 -3.74 0.45
C VAL A 69 -19.86 -2.47 1.18
N LEU A 70 -18.67 -1.93 0.88
CA LEU A 70 -18.22 -0.65 1.42
C LEU A 70 -19.18 0.49 1.06
N GLN A 71 -19.65 0.55 -0.19
CA GLN A 71 -20.58 1.58 -0.65
C GLN A 71 -21.92 1.52 0.09
N ASP A 72 -22.46 0.32 0.34
CA ASP A 72 -23.68 0.13 1.14
C ASP A 72 -23.47 0.47 2.62
N LYS A 73 -22.29 0.17 3.18
CA LYS A 73 -21.96 0.52 4.56
C LYS A 73 -21.89 2.02 4.76
N ILE A 74 -21.23 2.76 3.88
CA ILE A 74 -21.06 4.22 4.05
C ILE A 74 -22.36 4.99 3.87
N SER A 75 -23.29 4.51 3.04
CA SER A 75 -24.59 5.18 2.85
C SER A 75 -25.43 5.15 4.13
N LYS A 76 -25.25 4.12 4.97
CA LYS A 76 -25.91 3.93 6.27
C LYS A 76 -25.13 4.47 7.45
N THR A 77 -23.94 5.03 7.22
CA THR A 77 -23.04 5.50 8.28
C THR A 77 -23.05 7.04 8.35
N PRO A 78 -23.32 7.66 9.51
CA PRO A 78 -23.20 9.10 9.66
C PRO A 78 -21.74 9.55 9.49
N CYS A 79 -21.54 10.75 8.95
CA CYS A 79 -20.19 11.28 8.76
C CYS A 79 -19.42 11.34 10.09
N PRO A 80 -18.22 10.73 10.19
CA PRO A 80 -17.43 10.74 11.43
C PRO A 80 -17.02 12.14 11.92
N LYS A 81 -17.09 13.16 11.05
CA LYS A 81 -16.67 14.54 11.37
C LYS A 81 -17.82 15.47 11.73
N CYS A 82 -18.99 15.34 11.09
CA CYS A 82 -20.11 16.27 11.30
C CYS A 82 -21.42 15.57 11.70
N SER A 83 -21.41 14.25 11.86
CA SER A 83 -22.53 13.42 12.31
C SER A 83 -23.78 13.45 11.42
N LYS A 84 -23.73 14.06 10.24
CA LYS A 84 -24.84 14.04 9.27
C LYS A 84 -24.92 12.70 8.55
N GLU A 85 -26.13 12.16 8.47
CA GLU A 85 -26.45 10.91 7.80
C GLU A 85 -26.47 11.07 6.27
N GLU A 86 -26.29 9.97 5.53
CA GLU A 86 -26.42 9.90 4.07
C GLU A 86 -25.56 10.90 3.28
N THR A 87 -24.44 11.35 3.85
CA THR A 87 -23.56 12.35 3.21
C THR A 87 -22.26 11.79 2.65
N LEU A 88 -21.93 10.53 2.94
CA LEU A 88 -20.68 9.90 2.52
C LEU A 88 -20.85 9.24 1.14
N SER A 89 -19.91 9.52 0.24
CA SER A 89 -19.84 8.87 -1.07
C SER A 89 -18.40 8.56 -1.47
N ILE A 90 -18.22 7.51 -2.27
CA ILE A 90 -16.91 7.19 -2.87
C ILE A 90 -16.67 8.15 -4.03
N ILE A 91 -15.53 8.85 -4.00
CA ILE A 91 -15.12 9.79 -5.05
C ILE A 91 -13.90 9.32 -5.85
N SER A 92 -13.12 8.38 -5.34
CA SER A 92 -12.02 7.75 -6.09
C SER A 92 -11.74 6.33 -5.59
N LYS A 93 -11.20 5.50 -6.48
CA LYS A 93 -10.71 4.15 -6.22
C LYS A 93 -9.40 4.02 -7.00
N GLU A 94 -8.32 3.70 -6.32
CA GLU A 94 -6.99 3.57 -6.92
C GLU A 94 -6.34 2.28 -6.45
N HIS A 95 -5.75 1.50 -7.36
CA HIS A 95 -5.00 0.31 -6.96
C HIS A 95 -3.72 0.72 -6.25
N LEU A 96 -3.36 -0.01 -5.20
CA LEU A 96 -2.13 0.25 -4.47
C LEU A 96 -0.90 0.20 -5.38
N ILE A 97 -0.89 -0.71 -6.36
CA ILE A 97 0.22 -0.81 -7.31
C ILE A 97 0.33 0.45 -8.19
N ASP A 98 -0.78 1.07 -8.59
CA ASP A 98 -0.78 2.28 -9.40
C ASP A 98 -0.25 3.49 -8.61
N GLU A 99 -0.64 3.61 -7.33
CA GLU A 99 -0.10 4.60 -6.40
C GLU A 99 1.43 4.44 -6.28
N PHE A 100 1.90 3.21 -6.06
CA PHE A 100 3.32 2.93 -5.92
C PHE A 100 4.11 3.09 -7.23
N MET A 101 3.53 2.75 -8.38
CA MET A 101 4.14 3.04 -9.68
C MET A 101 4.37 4.54 -9.89
N THR A 102 3.41 5.36 -9.47
CA THR A 102 3.55 6.82 -9.52
C THR A 102 4.66 7.31 -8.59
N LEU A 103 4.67 6.88 -7.32
CA LEU A 103 5.71 7.24 -6.36
C LEU A 103 7.11 6.77 -6.81
N ALA A 104 7.21 5.57 -7.36
CA ALA A 104 8.46 5.01 -7.87
C ALA A 104 9.01 5.84 -9.04
N LYS A 105 8.13 6.23 -9.97
CA LYS A 105 8.50 7.13 -11.07
C LYS A 105 9.02 8.47 -10.57
N ASP A 106 8.37 9.06 -9.56
CA ASP A 106 8.74 10.38 -9.02
C ASP A 106 10.04 10.35 -8.20
N THR A 107 10.38 9.20 -7.60
CA THR A 107 11.56 9.02 -6.73
C THR A 107 12.72 8.27 -7.39
N GLY A 108 12.51 7.77 -8.60
CA GLY A 108 13.44 6.93 -9.36
C GLY A 108 13.61 5.52 -8.80
N ALA A 109 12.66 5.03 -7.99
CA ALA A 109 12.70 3.66 -7.48
C ALA A 109 12.27 2.67 -8.59
N GLU A 110 12.79 1.45 -8.53
CA GLU A 110 12.33 0.36 -9.37
C GLU A 110 11.22 -0.43 -8.66
N ILE A 111 10.31 -1.03 -9.44
CA ILE A 111 9.30 -1.95 -8.91
C ILE A 111 9.50 -3.31 -9.57
N GLU A 112 9.67 -4.33 -8.74
CA GLU A 112 9.70 -5.72 -9.14
C GLU A 112 8.40 -6.40 -8.69
N ILE A 113 7.65 -6.94 -9.66
CA ILE A 113 6.45 -7.74 -9.38
C ILE A 113 6.87 -9.18 -9.09
N ILE A 114 6.56 -9.66 -7.88
CA ILE A 114 6.90 -11.00 -7.42
C ILE A 114 5.67 -11.90 -7.58
N GLY A 115 5.81 -12.89 -8.46
CA GLY A 115 4.77 -13.88 -8.67
C GLY A 115 4.67 -14.91 -7.54
N VAL A 116 3.46 -15.38 -7.24
CA VAL A 116 3.18 -16.36 -6.17
C VAL A 116 3.30 -17.82 -6.61
N GLY A 117 3.73 -18.07 -7.85
CA GLY A 117 3.97 -19.42 -8.38
C GLY A 117 5.15 -20.16 -7.74
N HIS A 118 6.02 -19.46 -7.01
CA HIS A 118 7.19 -20.03 -6.33
C HIS A 118 7.15 -19.73 -4.82
N GLU A 119 7.97 -20.47 -4.05
CA GLU A 119 8.03 -20.38 -2.58
C GLU A 119 8.33 -18.95 -2.09
N ASP A 120 9.26 -18.26 -2.74
CA ASP A 120 9.64 -16.87 -2.44
C ASP A 120 8.43 -15.92 -2.44
N GLY A 121 7.62 -15.96 -3.51
CA GLY A 121 6.44 -15.09 -3.63
C GLY A 121 5.32 -15.47 -2.67
N GLN A 122 5.12 -16.76 -2.42
CA GLN A 122 4.18 -17.20 -1.39
C GLN A 122 4.59 -16.72 0.00
N THR A 123 5.88 -16.77 0.31
CA THR A 123 6.42 -16.31 1.60
C THR A 123 6.33 -14.80 1.72
N LEU A 124 6.68 -14.05 0.66
CA LEU A 124 6.50 -12.61 0.60
C LEU A 124 5.05 -12.22 0.95
N MET A 125 4.07 -12.89 0.35
CA MET A 125 2.66 -12.62 0.61
C MET A 125 2.23 -13.05 2.03
N LYS A 126 2.47 -14.31 2.41
CA LYS A 126 1.91 -14.91 3.64
C LYS A 126 2.60 -14.39 4.91
N THR A 127 3.90 -14.12 4.85
CA THR A 127 4.70 -13.73 6.03
C THR A 127 4.88 -12.23 6.12
N PHE A 128 5.08 -11.55 4.99
CA PHE A 128 5.46 -10.13 4.96
C PHE A 128 4.35 -9.22 4.41
N GLY A 129 3.15 -9.76 4.14
CA GLY A 129 2.01 -9.00 3.65
C GLY A 129 2.14 -8.55 2.20
N GLY A 130 3.07 -9.14 1.45
CA GLY A 130 3.23 -8.93 0.02
C GLY A 130 4.05 -7.70 -0.38
N LEU A 131 4.52 -6.91 0.57
CA LEU A 131 5.25 -5.66 0.31
C LEU A 131 6.60 -5.67 1.01
N ALA A 132 7.66 -5.54 0.24
CA ALA A 132 9.03 -5.41 0.74
C ALA A 132 9.79 -4.35 -0.07
N ALA A 133 10.86 -3.79 0.48
CA ALA A 133 11.73 -2.88 -0.26
C ALA A 133 13.18 -2.97 0.19
N ILE A 134 14.08 -2.79 -0.77
CA ILE A 134 15.50 -2.54 -0.54
C ILE A 134 15.72 -1.03 -0.63
N LEU A 135 16.46 -0.47 0.33
CA LEU A 135 16.74 0.95 0.43
C LEU A 135 18.15 1.27 -0.09
N ARG A 136 18.28 2.45 -0.70
CA ARG A 136 19.55 3.04 -1.15
C ARG A 136 20.48 3.32 0.04
N PHE A 137 19.89 3.70 1.16
CA PHE A 137 20.57 4.01 2.42
C PHE A 137 19.67 3.62 3.62
N PRO A 138 20.26 3.38 4.80
CA PRO A 138 19.48 3.06 6.01
C PRO A 138 18.56 4.21 6.42
N VAL A 139 17.36 3.88 6.91
CA VAL A 139 16.37 4.85 7.40
C VAL A 139 15.98 4.50 8.83
N ASP A 140 15.93 5.50 9.71
CA ASP A 140 15.44 5.35 11.08
C ASP A 140 13.90 5.45 11.13
N TRP A 141 13.26 4.58 11.90
CA TRP A 141 11.80 4.38 11.90
C TRP A 141 11.09 5.10 13.03
#